data_AF-A0A9E4FNG5-F1
#
_entry.id   AF-A0A9E4FNG5-F1
#
_cell.length_a   1.000
_cell.length_b   1.000
_cell.length_c   1.000
_cell.angle_alpha   90.00
_cell.angle_beta   90.00
_cell.angle_gamma   90.00
#
_symmetry.space_group_name_H-M   'P 1'
#
loop_
_entity.id
_entity.type
_entity.pdbx_description
1 polymer ?
#
loop_
_entity_poly.entity_id
_entity_poly.type
_entity_poly.pdbx_seq_one_letter_code
_entity_poly.pdbx_strand_id
1 'polypeptide(L)'
;MVASFSVDYFILVYVAAMGVLQMIASRRDLRGMLLFPAPSIAFLVGLCAVIAAFAWFFASEPRNLSDTEGGLDGNRAASMFSAASSLAVFSTLVISSLINRSLGRDGQAPSPGLDALGQTTYLRALSGSLKGLWKRS
;
A
#
# COMPACT_ATOMS: atom_id res chain seq x y z
N MET A 1 -11.91 -13.19 -22.41
CA MET A 1 -12.05 -11.72 -22.55
C MET A 1 -12.32 -11.05 -21.20
N VAL A 2 -13.44 -11.29 -20.52
CA VAL A 2 -13.76 -10.62 -19.22
C VAL A 2 -12.75 -10.92 -18.09
N ALA A 3 -12.22 -12.14 -18.00
CA ALA A 3 -11.24 -12.50 -16.99
C ALA A 3 -9.91 -11.70 -17.13
N SER A 4 -9.50 -11.37 -18.35
CA SER A 4 -8.31 -10.56 -18.60
C SER A 4 -8.51 -9.13 -18.08
N PHE A 5 -9.66 -8.53 -18.40
CA PHE A 5 -10.01 -7.17 -17.96
C PHE A 5 -10.01 -7.05 -16.43
N SER A 6 -10.64 -8.00 -15.72
CA SER A 6 -10.70 -7.99 -14.25
C SER A 6 -9.32 -8.12 -13.60
N VAL A 7 -8.46 -8.99 -14.15
CA VAL A 7 -7.09 -9.17 -13.66
C VAL A 7 -6.26 -7.93 -13.90
N ASP A 8 -6.36 -7.32 -15.07
CA ASP A 8 -5.61 -6.11 -15.39
C ASP A 8 -6.09 -4.91 -14.56
N TYR A 9 -7.40 -4.82 -14.27
CA TYR A 9 -7.95 -3.83 -13.34
C TYR A 9 -7.45 -4.06 -11.91
N PHE A 10 -7.42 -5.31 -11.46
CA PHE A 10 -6.85 -5.67 -10.17
C PHE A 10 -5.36 -5.25 -10.07
N ILE A 11 -4.56 -5.54 -11.10
CA ILE A 11 -3.14 -5.16 -11.17
C ILE A 11 -2.99 -3.63 -11.15
N LEU A 12 -3.79 -2.90 -11.93
CA LEU A 12 -3.84 -1.44 -11.92
C LEU A 12 -4.05 -0.91 -10.49
N VAL A 13 -5.12 -1.35 -9.83
CA VAL A 13 -5.46 -0.86 -8.48
C VAL A 13 -4.37 -1.22 -7.49
N TYR A 14 -3.86 -2.45 -7.54
CA TYR A 14 -2.82 -2.92 -6.63
C TYR A 14 -1.54 -2.07 -6.75
N VAL A 15 -1.04 -1.87 -7.97
CA VAL A 15 0.19 -1.10 -8.22
C VAL A 15 0.00 0.38 -7.89
N ALA A 16 -1.15 0.96 -8.27
CA ALA A 16 -1.47 2.36 -7.96
C ALA A 16 -1.57 2.57 -6.43
N ALA A 17 -2.27 1.68 -5.71
CA ALA A 17 -2.39 1.76 -4.26
C ALA A 17 -1.02 1.66 -3.57
N MET A 18 -0.16 0.74 -4.00
CA MET A 18 1.22 0.67 -3.51
C MET A 18 1.99 1.97 -3.75
N GLY A 19 1.90 2.53 -4.96
CA GLY A 19 2.57 3.78 -5.32
C GLY A 19 2.11 4.95 -4.44
N VAL A 20 0.81 5.08 -4.21
CA VAL A 20 0.24 6.09 -3.30
C VAL A 20 0.72 5.88 -1.87
N LEU A 21 0.74 4.64 -1.36
CA LEU A 21 1.24 4.34 -0.01
C LEU A 21 2.71 4.77 0.14
N GLN A 22 3.56 4.53 -0.86
CA GLN A 22 4.95 4.97 -0.84
C GLN A 22 5.09 6.49 -0.86
N MET A 23 4.27 7.19 -1.65
CA MET A 23 4.27 8.65 -1.69
C MET A 23 3.80 9.29 -0.38
N ILE A 24 2.82 8.70 0.30
CA ILE A 24 2.35 9.18 1.60
C ILE A 24 3.42 8.91 2.67
N ALA A 25 3.98 7.70 2.70
CA ALA A 25 5.01 7.32 3.65
C ALA A 25 6.26 8.22 3.54
N SER A 26 6.65 8.60 2.32
CA SER A 26 7.81 9.48 2.09
C SER A 26 7.58 10.91 2.57
N ARG A 27 6.35 11.44 2.47
CA ARG A 27 6.04 12.82 2.88
C ARG A 27 5.81 12.97 4.39
N ARG A 28 5.48 11.87 5.08
CA ARG A 28 5.16 11.86 6.52
C ARG A 28 6.28 11.29 7.39
N ASP A 29 7.48 11.09 6.82
CA ASP A 29 8.64 10.44 7.45
C ASP A 29 8.28 9.11 8.16
N LEU A 30 7.32 8.35 7.60
CA LEU A 30 6.89 7.06 8.11
C LEU A 30 7.89 5.99 7.69
N ARG A 31 9.12 6.07 8.22
CA ARG A 31 10.25 5.23 7.82
C ARG A 31 9.94 3.73 7.93
N GLY A 32 9.10 3.32 8.89
CA GLY A 32 8.66 1.92 9.03
C GLY A 32 7.78 1.39 7.90
N MET A 33 7.24 2.26 7.04
CA MET A 33 6.36 1.92 5.91
C MET A 33 7.02 2.11 4.54
N LEU A 34 8.24 2.66 4.50
CA LEU A 34 8.98 2.84 3.27
C LEU A 34 9.53 1.49 2.78
N LEU A 35 9.32 1.19 1.50
CA LEU A 35 9.95 0.05 0.83
C LEU A 35 11.39 0.37 0.42
N PHE A 36 11.71 1.65 0.28
CA PHE A 36 13.04 2.13 -0.09
C PHE A 36 13.67 2.94 1.05
N PRO A 37 14.98 2.80 1.32
CA PRO A 37 15.63 3.52 2.42
C PRO A 37 15.59 5.04 2.26
N ALA A 38 15.57 5.55 1.04
CA ALA A 38 15.55 6.98 0.74
C ALA A 38 14.10 7.44 0.45
N PRO A 39 13.53 8.36 1.27
CA PRO A 39 12.17 8.86 1.07
C PRO A 39 11.93 9.47 -0.31
N SER A 40 12.90 10.20 -0.86
CA SER A 40 12.78 10.79 -2.20
C SER A 40 12.69 9.73 -3.30
N ILE A 41 13.42 8.61 -3.16
CA ILE A 41 13.34 7.50 -4.12
C ILE A 41 11.98 6.81 -4.00
N ALA A 42 11.50 6.56 -2.78
CA ALA A 42 10.18 5.99 -2.57
C ALA A 42 9.06 6.85 -3.17
N PHE A 43 9.17 8.18 -3.05
CA PHE A 43 8.23 9.11 -3.67
C PHE A 43 8.25 9.02 -5.20
N LEU A 44 9.43 9.10 -5.81
CA LEU A 44 9.58 9.05 -7.27
C LEU A 44 9.13 7.71 -7.84
N VAL A 45 9.54 6.60 -7.22
CA VAL A 45 9.12 5.26 -7.64
C VAL A 45 7.61 5.10 -7.49
N GLY A 46 7.03 5.57 -6.38
CA GLY A 46 5.58 5.54 -6.17
C GLY A 46 4.81 6.35 -7.21
N LEU A 47 5.29 7.56 -7.53
CA LEU A 47 4.70 8.41 -8.56
C LEU A 47 4.79 7.76 -9.95
N CYS A 48 5.97 7.26 -10.32
CA CYS A 48 6.17 6.56 -11.59
C CYS A 48 5.30 5.30 -11.68
N ALA A 49 5.14 4.55 -10.59
CA ALA A 49 4.29 3.36 -10.54
C ALA A 49 2.82 3.70 -10.81
N VAL A 50 2.30 4.77 -10.19
CA VAL A 50 0.93 5.24 -10.46
C VAL A 50 0.78 5.63 -11.93
N ILE A 51 1.65 6.49 -12.44
CA ILE A 51 1.56 6.96 -13.84
C ILE A 51 1.66 5.78 -14.82
N ALA A 52 2.64 4.90 -14.61
CA ALA A 52 2.85 3.75 -15.47
C ALA A 52 1.68 2.76 -15.43
N ALA A 53 1.09 2.51 -14.26
CA ALA A 53 -0.06 1.61 -14.13
C ALA A 53 -1.28 2.14 -14.89
N PHE A 54 -1.60 3.43 -14.72
CA PHE A 54 -2.68 4.07 -15.46
C PHE A 54 -2.40 4.10 -16.96
N ALA A 55 -1.20 4.52 -17.36
CA ALA A 55 -0.81 4.56 -18.77
C ALA A 55 -0.89 3.16 -19.41
N TRP A 56 -0.37 2.13 -18.75
CA TRP A 56 -0.43 0.75 -19.23
C TRP A 56 -1.86 0.25 -19.36
N PHE A 57 -2.71 0.47 -18.34
CA PHE A 57 -4.08 -0.02 -18.34
C PHE A 57 -4.92 0.58 -19.47
N PHE A 58 -4.80 1.90 -19.71
CA PHE A 58 -5.56 2.59 -20.75
C PHE A 58 -4.94 2.50 -22.15
N ALA A 59 -3.62 2.27 -22.27
CA ALA A 59 -2.96 2.12 -23.57
C ALA A 59 -3.04 0.69 -24.12
N SER A 60 -3.21 -0.32 -23.26
CA SER A 60 -3.20 -1.73 -23.69
C SER A 60 -4.42 -2.10 -24.51
N GLU A 61 -5.60 -1.59 -24.16
CA GLU A 61 -6.86 -1.90 -24.84
C GLU A 61 -7.82 -0.70 -24.75
N PRO A 62 -8.80 -0.58 -25.67
CA PRO A 62 -9.89 0.39 -25.53
C PRO A 62 -10.78 0.01 -24.35
N ARG A 63 -10.50 0.58 -23.16
CA ARG A 63 -11.16 0.22 -21.89
C ARG A 63 -12.24 1.19 -21.42
N ASN A 64 -12.52 2.22 -22.22
CA ASN A 64 -13.63 3.14 -21.96
C ASN A 64 -14.93 2.59 -22.58
N LEU A 65 -15.32 1.39 -22.14
CA LEU A 65 -16.53 0.71 -22.58
C LEU A 65 -17.60 0.81 -21.50
N SER A 66 -18.86 0.99 -21.92
CA SER A 66 -19.98 0.99 -21.00
C SER A 66 -20.23 -0.42 -20.44
N ASP A 67 -20.86 -0.49 -19.25
CA ASP A 67 -21.21 -1.74 -18.58
C ASP A 67 -22.10 -2.66 -19.45
N THR A 68 -22.82 -2.08 -20.42
CA THR A 68 -23.66 -2.81 -21.38
C THR A 68 -22.89 -3.35 -22.59
N GLU A 69 -21.67 -2.86 -22.85
CA GLU A 69 -20.84 -3.21 -24.01
C GLU A 69 -19.64 -4.11 -23.63
N GLY A 70 -19.65 -4.68 -22.43
CA GLY A 70 -18.58 -5.55 -21.94
C GLY A 70 -17.59 -4.88 -20.99
N GLY A 71 -17.90 -3.67 -20.50
CA GLY A 71 -17.22 -3.02 -19.38
C GLY A 71 -17.33 -3.80 -18.06
N LEU A 72 -16.52 -3.41 -17.07
CA LEU A 72 -16.49 -4.07 -15.77
C LEU A 72 -17.65 -3.57 -14.90
N ASP A 73 -18.67 -4.41 -14.73
CA ASP A 73 -19.81 -4.17 -13.83
C ASP A 73 -19.37 -3.60 -12.46
N GLY A 74 -20.10 -2.60 -11.97
CA GLY A 74 -19.75 -1.84 -10.78
C GLY A 74 -19.51 -2.71 -9.53
N ASN A 75 -20.27 -3.78 -9.35
CA ASN A 75 -20.06 -4.70 -8.22
C ASN A 75 -18.74 -5.48 -8.33
N ARG A 76 -18.35 -5.85 -9.56
CA ARG A 76 -17.06 -6.51 -9.82
C ARG A 76 -15.91 -5.52 -9.67
N ALA A 77 -16.05 -4.29 -10.16
CA ALA A 77 -15.07 -3.24 -9.95
C ALA A 77 -14.85 -2.96 -8.45
N ALA A 78 -15.92 -2.82 -7.68
CA ALA A 78 -15.84 -2.57 -6.24
C ALA A 78 -15.15 -3.70 -5.47
N SER A 79 -15.52 -4.96 -5.74
CA SER A 79 -14.89 -6.11 -5.09
C SER A 79 -13.41 -6.26 -5.45
N MET A 80 -13.04 -6.08 -6.73
CA MET A 80 -11.64 -6.11 -7.17
C MET A 80 -10.83 -4.96 -6.57
N PHE A 81 -11.40 -3.75 -6.54
CA PHE A 81 -10.76 -2.58 -5.94
C PHE A 81 -10.47 -2.81 -4.46
N SER A 82 -11.45 -3.34 -3.72
CA SER A 82 -11.30 -3.64 -2.29
C SER A 82 -10.22 -4.69 -2.07
N ALA A 83 -10.28 -5.82 -2.80
CA ALA A 83 -9.30 -6.89 -2.67
C ALA A 83 -7.86 -6.42 -3.02
N ALA A 84 -7.69 -5.70 -4.12
CA ALA A 84 -6.41 -5.17 -4.56
C ALA A 84 -5.84 -4.16 -3.57
N SER A 85 -6.67 -3.25 -3.06
CA SER A 85 -6.26 -2.24 -2.07
C SER A 85 -5.87 -2.87 -0.74
N SER A 86 -6.65 -3.84 -0.25
CA SER A 86 -6.31 -4.59 0.96
C SER A 86 -5.00 -5.36 0.79
N LEU A 87 -4.78 -5.99 -0.36
CA LEU A 87 -3.53 -6.68 -0.66
C LEU A 87 -2.35 -5.72 -0.76
N ALA A 88 -2.53 -4.53 -1.34
CA ALA A 88 -1.50 -3.49 -1.42
C ALA A 88 -1.09 -2.99 -0.03
N VAL A 89 -2.05 -2.77 0.86
CA VAL A 89 -1.78 -2.41 2.26
C VAL A 89 -1.04 -3.56 2.95
N PHE A 90 -1.56 -4.79 2.87
CA PHE A 90 -0.96 -5.96 3.51
C PHE A 90 0.48 -6.20 3.04
N SER A 91 0.71 -6.23 1.72
CA SER A 91 2.03 -6.42 1.13
C SER A 91 2.99 -5.28 1.51
N THR A 92 2.55 -4.03 1.47
CA THR A 92 3.36 -2.88 1.89
C THR A 92 3.81 -3.05 3.34
N LEU A 93 2.89 -3.39 4.25
CA LEU A 93 3.20 -3.61 5.66
C LEU A 93 4.16 -4.79 5.88
N VAL A 94 3.93 -5.91 5.19
CA VAL A 94 4.77 -7.09 5.31
C VAL A 94 6.18 -6.81 4.78
N ILE A 95 6.29 -6.28 3.56
CA ILE A 95 7.58 -6.03 2.91
C ILE A 95 8.34 -4.92 3.65
N SER A 96 7.69 -3.80 4.00
CA SER A 96 8.35 -2.73 4.76
C SER A 96 8.79 -3.22 6.13
N SER A 97 8.03 -4.13 6.74
CA SER A 97 8.39 -4.75 8.02
C SER A 97 9.62 -5.64 7.90
N LEU A 98 9.77 -6.38 6.79
CA LEU A 98 10.95 -7.20 6.52
C LEU A 98 12.20 -6.34 6.22
N ILE A 99 12.05 -5.28 5.43
CA ILE A 99 13.15 -4.39 5.02
C ILE A 99 13.63 -3.54 6.20
N ASN A 100 12.71 -2.99 6.99
CA ASN A 100 13.02 -2.08 8.09
C ASN A 100 13.07 -2.80 9.46
N ARG A 101 13.42 -4.09 9.49
CA ARG A 101 13.55 -4.87 10.76
C ARG A 101 14.58 -4.29 11.73
N SER A 102 15.52 -3.47 11.23
CA SER A 102 16.54 -2.79 12.04
C SER A 102 16.03 -1.52 12.73
N LEU A 103 14.95 -0.88 12.25
CA LEU A 103 14.34 0.27 12.92
C LEU A 103 13.67 -0.18 14.24
N GLY A 104 14.19 0.30 15.36
CA GLY A 104 13.75 -0.06 16.71
C GLY A 104 14.65 -1.06 17.43
N ARG A 105 15.91 -1.22 16.99
CA ARG A 105 16.95 -1.92 17.79
C ARG A 105 17.51 -1.05 18.94
N ASP A 106 17.25 0.26 18.93
CA ASP A 106 17.82 1.24 19.87
C ASP A 106 17.00 1.47 21.16
N GLY A 107 16.16 0.51 21.57
CA GLY A 107 15.63 0.47 22.95
C GLY A 107 14.67 1.60 23.38
N GLN A 108 14.26 2.50 22.48
CA GLN A 108 13.33 3.59 22.81
C GLN A 108 11.89 3.08 22.75
N ALA A 109 11.17 3.22 23.87
CA ALA A 109 9.77 2.79 23.98
C ALA A 109 8.91 3.54 22.94
N PRO A 110 8.13 2.84 22.10
CA PRO A 110 7.33 3.48 21.05
C PRO A 110 6.31 4.45 21.65
N SER A 111 6.24 5.66 21.10
CA SER A 111 5.17 6.63 21.41
C SER A 111 3.80 6.02 21.07
N PRO A 112 2.75 6.16 21.90
CA PRO A 112 1.43 5.60 21.59
C PRO A 112 0.81 6.24 20.34
N GLY A 113 0.22 5.42 19.44
CA GLY A 113 -0.55 5.90 18.29
C GLY A 113 0.16 5.77 16.93
N LEU A 114 -0.43 6.34 15.87
CA LEU A 114 0.12 6.27 14.51
C LEU A 114 1.49 6.97 14.37
N ASP A 115 1.83 7.86 15.31
CA ASP A 115 3.15 8.49 15.39
C ASP A 115 4.28 7.49 15.71
N ALA A 116 3.96 6.30 16.24
CA ALA A 116 4.92 5.21 16.44
C ALA A 116 5.56 4.70 15.14
N LEU A 117 4.87 4.88 14.00
CA LEU A 117 5.29 4.39 12.68
C LEU A 117 6.46 5.17 12.07
N GLY A 118 6.76 6.36 12.61
CA GLY A 118 7.97 7.12 12.25
C GLY A 118 9.26 6.51 12.83
N GLN A 119 9.18 5.84 13.99
CA GLN A 119 10.37 5.37 14.72
C GLN A 119 10.46 3.85 14.90
N THR A 120 9.41 3.09 14.56
CA THR A 120 9.37 1.62 14.74
C THR A 120 8.62 0.91 13.61
N THR A 121 8.87 -0.38 13.46
CA THR A 121 8.16 -1.25 12.50
C THR A 121 6.69 -1.49 12.92
N TYR A 122 5.74 -1.49 11.97
CA TYR A 122 4.29 -1.63 12.22
C TYR A 122 3.92 -2.82 13.13
N LEU A 123 4.54 -3.99 12.94
CA LEU A 123 4.27 -5.18 13.78
C LEU A 123 4.69 -4.98 15.25
N ARG A 124 5.76 -4.21 15.49
CA ARG A 124 6.20 -3.90 16.86
C ARG A 124 5.29 -2.87 17.52
N ALA A 125 4.91 -1.82 16.80
CA ALA A 125 3.94 -0.82 17.29
C ALA A 125 2.62 -1.48 17.71
N LEU A 126 2.08 -2.38 16.87
CA LEU A 126 0.85 -3.12 17.17
C LEU A 126 0.99 -4.00 18.43
N SER A 127 2.08 -4.76 18.54
CA SER A 127 2.33 -5.61 19.70
C SER A 127 2.57 -4.83 21.00
N GLY A 128 3.16 -3.63 20.90
CA GLY A 128 3.39 -2.71 22.01
C GLY A 128 2.09 -2.10 22.52
N SER A 129 1.22 -1.63 21.62
CA SER A 129 -0.11 -1.11 21.99
C SER A 129 -1.00 -2.18 22.62
N LEU A 130 -1.00 -3.40 22.07
CA LEU A 130 -1.76 -4.53 22.62
C LEU A 130 -1.26 -4.94 24.02
N LYS A 131 0.06 -5.00 24.24
CA LYS A 131 0.64 -5.25 25.58
C LYS A 131 0.36 -4.10 26.56
N GLY A 132 0.36 -2.86 26.09
CA GLY A 132 0.07 -1.67 26.92
C GLY A 132 -1.38 -1.64 27.41
N LEU A 133 -2.32 -2.05 26.56
CA LEU A 133 -3.74 -2.19 26.93
C LEU A 133 -3.96 -3.35 27.91
N TRP A 134 -3.26 -4.47 27.73
CA TRP A 134 -3.39 -5.63 28.61
C TRP A 134 -2.75 -5.43 30.00
N LYS A 135 -1.77 -4.54 30.13
CA LYS A 135 -1.19 -4.14 31.44
C LYS A 135 -2.05 -3.14 32.23
N ARG A 136 -3.12 -2.60 31.63
CA ARG A 136 -4.03 -1.63 32.24
C ARG A 136 -5.38 -2.24 32.66
N SER A 137 -5.61 -3.53 32.40
CA SER A 137 -6.71 -4.34 32.95
C SER A 137 -6.18 -5.23 34.07
#